data_AF-X1DSJ4-F1
#
_entry.id   AF-X1DSJ4-F1
#
_cell.length_a   1.000
_cell.length_b   1.000
_cell.length_c   1.000
_cell.angle_alpha   90.00
_cell.angle_beta   90.00
_cell.angle_gamma   90.00
#
_symmetry.space_group_name_H-M   'P 1'
#
loop_
_entity.id
_entity.type
_entity.pdbx_description
1 polymer ?
#
loop_
_entity_poly.entity_id
_entity_poly.type
_entity_poly.pdbx_seq_one_letter_code
_entity_poly.pdbx_strand_id
1 'polypeptide(L)'
;MVKRVAINGFGRIGRLFFRAAWGNPEIEIVSINDLFEPKYLAYVLKYDTVQGKWPGTVDSEEKALIVDGKRIPVTAERDPANLPHRANN
;
A
#
# COMPACT_ATOMS: atom_id res chain seq x y z
N MET A 1 -8.37 -19.56 -4.08
CA MET A 1 -7.17 -19.01 -4.77
C MET A 1 -7.01 -17.58 -4.29
N VAL A 2 -5.82 -17.21 -3.81
CA VAL A 2 -5.56 -15.86 -3.28
C VAL A 2 -5.65 -14.84 -4.42
N LYS A 3 -6.34 -13.73 -4.20
CA LYS A 3 -6.46 -12.62 -5.15
C LYS A 3 -5.34 -11.62 -4.89
N ARG A 4 -4.52 -11.39 -5.90
CA ARG A 4 -3.43 -10.43 -5.88
C ARG A 4 -3.94 -9.07 -6.33
N VAL A 5 -3.75 -8.04 -5.52
CA VAL A 5 -4.33 -6.71 -5.71
C VAL A 5 -3.24 -5.65 -5.69
N ALA A 6 -3.21 -4.81 -6.73
CA ALA A 6 -2.44 -3.58 -6.76
C ALA A 6 -3.38 -2.40 -6.46
N ILE A 7 -2.91 -1.45 -5.65
CA ILE A 7 -3.68 -0.24 -5.31
C ILE A 7 -3.15 0.93 -6.12
N ASN A 8 -3.98 1.53 -6.98
CA ASN A 8 -3.64 2.76 -7.68
C ASN A 8 -4.36 3.95 -7.00
N GLY A 9 -3.59 4.78 -6.30
CA GLY A 9 -4.07 5.84 -5.43
C GLY A 9 -4.16 5.39 -3.97
N PHE A 10 -3.22 5.83 -3.14
CA PHE A 10 -3.12 5.56 -1.71
C PHE A 10 -3.68 6.70 -0.85
N GLY A 11 -4.75 7.31 -1.35
CA GLY A 11 -5.61 8.26 -0.62
C GLY A 11 -6.47 7.57 0.43
N ARG A 12 -7.55 8.22 0.87
CA ARG A 12 -8.40 7.71 1.97
C ARG A 12 -8.94 6.30 1.67
N ILE A 13 -9.56 6.08 0.51
CA ILE A 13 -10.16 4.79 0.17
C ILE A 13 -9.09 3.71 -0.03
N GLY A 14 -7.98 4.02 -0.71
CA GLY A 14 -6.87 3.09 -0.90
C GLY A 14 -6.28 2.61 0.42
N ARG A 15 -6.09 3.52 1.39
CA ARG A 15 -5.62 3.16 2.73
C ARG A 15 -6.66 2.36 3.51
N LEU A 16 -7.94 2.74 3.48
CA LEU A 16 -8.99 1.98 4.17
C LEU A 16 -9.11 0.55 3.62
N PHE A 17 -9.06 0.38 2.30
CA PHE A 17 -9.00 -0.93 1.67
C PHE A 17 -7.76 -1.71 2.13
N PHE A 18 -6.58 -1.07 2.11
CA PHE A 18 -5.35 -1.69 2.60
C PHE A 18 -5.51 -2.19 4.03
N ARG A 19 -6.06 -1.35 4.92
CA ARG A 19 -6.29 -1.72 6.32
C ARG A 19 -7.25 -2.90 6.46
N ALA A 20 -8.34 -2.92 5.70
CA ALA A 20 -9.35 -3.97 5.75
C ALA A 20 -8.87 -5.30 5.14
N ALA A 21 -8.06 -5.24 4.08
CA ALA A 21 -7.49 -6.41 3.42
C ALA A 21 -6.28 -6.99 4.16
N TRP A 22 -5.65 -6.22 5.06
CA TRP A 22 -4.46 -6.68 5.76
C TRP A 22 -4.73 -7.88 6.66
N GLY A 23 -4.04 -8.99 6.40
CA GLY A 23 -4.24 -10.25 7.11
C GLY A 23 -5.42 -11.09 6.61
N ASN A 24 -6.16 -10.62 5.61
CA ASN A 24 -7.19 -11.44 4.96
C ASN A 24 -6.52 -12.56 4.13
N PRO A 25 -6.81 -13.85 4.39
CA PRO A 25 -6.16 -14.96 3.69
C PRO A 25 -6.53 -15.07 2.20
N GLU A 26 -7.57 -14.35 1.75
CA GLU A 26 -8.02 -14.35 0.36
C GLU A 26 -7.43 -13.22 -0.48
N ILE A 27 -6.78 -12.23 0.15
CA ILE A 27 -6.27 -11.02 -0.52
C ILE A 27 -4.78 -10.82 -0.21
N GLU A 28 -3.99 -10.65 -1.26
CA GLU A 28 -2.59 -10.26 -1.17
C GLU A 28 -2.39 -8.90 -1.85
N ILE A 29 -1.94 -7.91 -1.09
CA ILE A 29 -1.60 -6.59 -1.64
C ILE A 29 -0.16 -6.64 -2.15
N VAL A 30 0.02 -6.52 -3.45
CA VAL A 30 1.32 -6.75 -4.10
C VAL A 30 2.07 -5.47 -4.43
N SER A 31 1.38 -4.36 -4.61
CA SER A 31 2.01 -3.06 -4.88
C SER A 31 1.05 -1.90 -4.69
N ILE A 32 1.62 -0.72 -4.48
CA ILE A 32 0.91 0.55 -4.42
C ILE A 32 1.47 1.48 -5.50
N ASN A 33 0.60 2.25 -6.15
CA ASN A 33 1.00 3.40 -6.95
C ASN A 33 0.40 4.67 -6.33
N ASP A 34 1.23 5.65 -6.04
CA ASP A 34 0.83 6.98 -5.60
C ASP A 34 1.94 8.00 -5.89
N LEU A 35 1.57 9.26 -6.09
CA LEU A 35 2.53 10.31 -6.44
C LEU A 35 3.31 10.84 -5.23
N PHE A 36 2.87 10.53 -4.01
CA PHE A 36 3.61 10.88 -2.80
C PHE A 36 4.70 9.86 -2.48
N GLU A 37 5.76 10.36 -1.85
CA GLU A 37 6.88 9.51 -1.42
C GLU A 37 6.46 8.46 -0.38
N PRO A 38 7.07 7.26 -0.37
CA PRO A 38 6.73 6.18 0.55
C PRO A 38 6.78 6.60 2.03
N LYS A 39 7.69 7.50 2.41
CA LYS A 39 7.78 8.04 3.77
C LYS A 39 6.51 8.75 4.21
N TYR A 40 5.90 9.54 3.32
CA TYR A 40 4.63 10.19 3.60
C TYR A 40 3.49 9.17 3.66
N LEU A 41 3.44 8.24 2.71
CA LEU A 41 2.44 7.17 2.67
C LEU A 41 2.45 6.29 3.93
N ALA A 42 3.65 5.94 4.43
CA ALA A 42 3.85 5.24 5.69
C ALA A 42 3.26 6.03 6.87
N TYR A 43 3.52 7.34 6.93
CA TYR A 43 2.97 8.20 7.97
C TYR A 43 1.43 8.22 7.97
N VAL A 44 0.81 8.45 6.80
CA VAL A 44 -0.67 8.52 6.70
C VAL A 44 -1.35 7.15 6.77
N LEU A 45 -0.62 6.06 6.57
CA LEU A 45 -1.08 4.71 6.89
C LEU A 45 -0.99 4.46 8.40
N LYS A 46 0.09 4.87 9.05
CA LYS A 46 0.33 4.68 10.48
C LYS A 46 -0.61 5.50 11.36
N TYR A 47 -0.93 6.72 10.96
CA TYR A 47 -1.77 7.65 11.71
C TYR A 47 -2.99 8.06 10.90
N ASP A 48 -4.15 7.54 11.27
CA ASP A 48 -5.46 7.95 10.72
C ASP A 48 -6.30 8.55 11.85
N THR A 49 -6.85 9.76 11.65
CA THR A 49 -7.64 10.45 12.66
C THR A 49 -8.96 9.75 12.99
N VAL A 50 -9.56 9.06 12.01
CA VAL A 50 -10.87 8.41 12.16
C VAL A 50 -10.72 6.94 12.56
N GLN A 51 -9.77 6.24 11.94
CA GLN A 51 -9.53 4.81 12.19
C GLN A 51 -8.48 4.54 13.27
N GLY A 52 -7.87 5.59 13.82
CA GLY A 52 -6.81 5.48 14.80
C GLY A 52 -5.47 5.01 14.21
N LYS A 53 -4.53 4.77 15.14
CA LYS A 53 -3.17 4.32 14.81
C LYS A 53 -3.21 2.90 14.23
N TRP A 54 -2.33 2.63 13.27
CA TRP A 54 -2.08 1.27 12.81
C TRP A 54 -1.63 0.37 13.97
N PRO A 55 -2.20 -0.85 14.13
CA PRO A 55 -1.93 -1.70 15.29
C PRO A 55 -0.52 -2.32 15.29
N GLY A 56 0.11 -2.45 14.12
CA GLY A 56 1.43 -3.07 13.95
C GLY A 56 2.54 -2.08 13.63
N THR A 57 3.53 -2.54 12.85
CA THR A 57 4.65 -1.70 12.39
C THR A 57 4.42 -1.20 10.98
N VAL A 58 4.76 0.07 10.77
CA VAL A 58 4.77 0.71 9.45
C VAL A 58 6.03 1.55 9.36
N ASP A 59 6.84 1.25 8.35
CA ASP A 59 8.04 1.97 7.95
C ASP A 59 8.08 2.14 6.42
N SER A 60 9.10 2.82 5.91
CA SER A 60 9.29 3.09 4.49
C SER A 60 10.74 2.91 4.08
N GLU A 61 10.94 2.36 2.89
CA GLU A 61 12.18 2.48 2.12
C GLU A 61 12.00 3.53 1.01
N GLU A 62 13.05 3.76 0.21
CA GLU A 62 13.00 4.70 -0.92
C GLU A 62 11.87 4.39 -1.93
N LYS A 63 11.55 3.11 -2.14
CA LYS A 63 10.59 2.64 -3.15
C LYS A 63 9.58 1.60 -2.62
N ALA A 64 9.36 1.56 -1.31
CA ALA A 64 8.47 0.58 -0.70
C ALA A 64 7.94 1.02 0.67
N LEU A 65 6.81 0.46 1.07
CA LEU A 65 6.36 0.42 2.46
C LEU A 65 6.79 -0.90 3.09
N ILE A 66 7.20 -0.84 4.36
CA ILE A 66 7.45 -2.03 5.18
C ILE A 66 6.35 -2.08 6.23
N VAL A 67 5.39 -3.00 6.06
CA VAL A 67 4.24 -3.14 6.96
C VAL A 67 4.28 -4.51 7.61
N ASP A 68 4.38 -4.58 8.93
CA ASP A 68 4.52 -5.82 9.70
C ASP A 68 5.61 -6.76 9.15
N GLY A 69 6.74 -6.17 8.74
CA GLY A 69 7.88 -6.87 8.13
C GLY A 69 7.70 -7.26 6.66
N LYS A 70 6.53 -7.02 6.05
CA LYS A 70 6.28 -7.27 4.63
C LYS A 70 6.61 -6.05 3.80
N ARG A 71 7.41 -6.26 2.76
CA ARG A 71 7.81 -5.22 1.81
C ARG A 71 6.79 -5.09 0.67
N ILE A 72 6.30 -3.87 0.47
CA ILE A 72 5.27 -3.55 -0.51
C ILE A 72 5.81 -2.47 -1.44
N PRO A 73 6.14 -2.80 -2.69
CA PRO A 73 6.63 -1.85 -3.67
C PRO A 73 5.68 -0.67 -3.85
N VAL A 74 6.25 0.53 -3.91
CA VAL A 74 5.55 1.78 -4.22
C VAL A 74 6.11 2.33 -5.52
N THR A 75 5.21 2.69 -6.42
CA THR A 75 5.51 3.37 -7.69
C THR A 75 4.85 4.75 -7.68
N ALA A 76 5.38 5.68 -8.48
CA ALA A 76 4.87 7.05 -8.61
C ALA A 76 4.60 7.39 -10.08
N GLU A 77 3.86 6.51 -10.75
CA GLU A 77 3.49 6.64 -12.15
C GLU A 77 2.16 7.41 -12.28
N ARG A 78 2.13 8.39 -13.18
CA ARG A 78 0.94 9.23 -13.44
C ARG A 78 0.02 8.61 -14.47
N ASP A 79 0.58 7.96 -15.47
CA ASP A 79 -0.21 7.31 -16.52
C ASP A 79 -0.51 5.85 -16.14
N PRO A 80 -1.78 5.49 -15.89
CA PRO A 80 -2.14 4.13 -15.56
C PRO A 80 -1.69 3.08 -16.59
N ALA A 81 -1.51 3.47 -17.86
CA ALA A 81 -1.04 2.56 -18.91
C ALA A 81 0.39 2.06 -18.68
N ASN A 82 1.22 2.83 -17.95
CA ASN A 82 2.62 2.50 -17.67
C ASN A 82 2.79 1.69 -16.37
N LEU A 83 1.71 1.42 -15.65
CA LEU A 83 1.80 0.73 -14.37
C LEU A 83 2.30 -0.72 -14.54
N PRO A 84 3.31 -1.14 -13.77
CA PRO A 84 3.95 -2.45 -13.93
C PRO A 84 3.13 -3.57 -13.27
N HIS A 85 1.81 -3.60 -13.48
CA HIS A 85 0.90 -4.58 -12.87
C HIS A 85 1.33 -6.03 -13.09
N ARG A 86 1.92 -6.33 -14.26
CA ARG A 86 2.45 -7.67 -14.56
C ARG A 86 3.80 -7.98 -13.93
N ALA A 87 4.65 -6.99 -13.69
CA ALA A 87 5.98 -7.22 -13.12
C ALA A 87 5.95 -7.35 -11.59
N ASN A 88 4.89 -6.84 -10.96
CA ASN A 88 4.61 -6.99 -9.53
C ASN A 88 3.70 -8.20 -9.22
N ASN A 89 3.34 -8.98 -10.25
CA ASN A 89 2.65 -10.27 -10.14
C ASN A 89 3.62 -11.43 -9.91
#